data_AF-A0A060CLL0-F1
#
_entry.id   AF-A0A060CLL0-F1
#
_cell.length_a   1.000
_cell.length_b   1.000
_cell.length_c   1.000
_cell.angle_alpha   90.00
_cell.angle_beta   90.00
_cell.angle_gamma   90.00
#
_symmetry.space_group_name_H-M   'P 1'
#
loop_
_entity.id
_entity.type
_entity.pdbx_description
1 polymer ?
#
loop_
_entity_poly.entity_id
_entity_poly.type
_entity_poly.pdbx_seq_one_letter_code
_entity_poly.pdbx_strand_id
1 'polypeptide(L)'
;RYSTATWSGDIGTRWEDMKAQISAGLNFAVSGIPYWTMDIGGFCVEKRYENGQREFDRTGKENADYKEWRELNTRWYQFGAFCPLYRAHGQFPYREVWNIAPEGHPAYNSIVYYTKLRYNLMPYIYSLAGMTHFNDYTIMRPLVMDFTADTNVNNIGDEYMFAGLLVAPVYEYGARQR
;
A
#
# COMPACT_ATOMS: atom_id res chain seq x y z
N ARG A 1 11.86 -10.46 -17.52
CA ARG A 1 11.87 -11.03 -18.90
C ARG A 1 10.59 -11.78 -19.32
N TYR A 2 9.79 -12.35 -18.41
CA TYR A 2 8.54 -13.08 -18.77
C TYR A 2 7.24 -12.28 -18.54
N SER A 3 7.33 -10.94 -18.50
CA SER A 3 6.19 -10.06 -18.17
C SER A 3 5.43 -10.51 -16.91
N THR A 4 6.16 -10.90 -15.87
CA THR A 4 5.63 -11.44 -14.61
C THR A 4 5.84 -10.43 -13.50
N ALA A 5 4.83 -10.24 -12.67
CA ALA A 5 4.93 -9.51 -11.41
C ALA A 5 4.85 -10.49 -10.23
N THR A 6 5.43 -10.08 -9.10
CA THR A 6 5.36 -10.85 -7.85
C THR A 6 4.55 -10.08 -6.83
N TRP A 7 3.74 -10.78 -6.04
CA TRP A 7 3.22 -10.25 -4.79
C TRP A 7 3.84 -10.97 -3.61
N SER A 8 3.79 -10.34 -2.44
CA SER A 8 4.45 -10.79 -1.22
C SER A 8 3.84 -12.03 -0.52
N GLY A 9 2.78 -12.63 -1.07
CA GLY A 9 2.10 -13.77 -0.45
C GLY A 9 1.12 -13.38 0.66
N ASP A 10 0.81 -14.37 1.50
CA ASP A 10 -0.29 -14.38 2.48
C ASP A 10 0.07 -13.64 3.79
N ILE A 11 0.35 -12.34 3.68
CA ILE A 11 0.71 -11.47 4.81
C ILE A 11 -0.49 -11.19 5.74
N GLY A 12 -0.22 -10.77 6.97
CA GLY A 12 -1.25 -10.47 7.97
C GLY A 12 -1.91 -9.11 7.79
N THR A 13 -3.15 -8.96 8.26
CA THR A 13 -3.82 -7.66 8.45
C THR A 13 -3.22 -6.94 9.66
N ARG A 14 -1.95 -6.55 9.58
CA ARG A 14 -1.14 -6.06 10.71
C ARG A 14 -0.33 -4.83 10.30
N TRP A 15 -0.11 -3.92 11.25
CA TRP A 15 0.65 -2.69 11.03
C TRP A 15 2.14 -2.97 10.78
N GLU A 16 2.69 -3.92 11.54
CA GLU A 16 4.06 -4.40 11.37
C GLU A 16 4.29 -5.05 10.00
N ASP A 17 3.32 -5.79 9.47
CA ASP A 17 3.37 -6.35 8.12
C ASP A 17 3.32 -5.23 7.08
N MET A 18 2.42 -4.25 7.24
CA MET A 18 2.37 -3.09 6.33
C MET A 18 3.72 -2.32 6.31
N LYS A 19 4.37 -2.15 7.47
CA LYS A 19 5.72 -1.56 7.56
C LYS A 19 6.76 -2.44 6.85
N ALA A 20 6.72 -3.76 7.09
CA ALA A 20 7.64 -4.71 6.47
C ALA A 20 7.54 -4.67 4.94
N GLN A 21 6.34 -4.46 4.40
CA GLN A 21 6.10 -4.40 2.95
C GLN A 21 6.84 -3.26 2.25
N ILE A 22 7.16 -2.16 2.95
CA ILE A 22 7.97 -1.09 2.38
C ILE A 22 9.35 -1.65 2.06
N SER A 23 10.08 -2.14 3.07
CA SER A 23 11.39 -2.74 2.89
C SER A 23 11.39 -3.97 1.97
N ALA A 24 10.34 -4.80 2.00
CA ALA A 24 10.23 -5.95 1.10
C ALA A 24 10.15 -5.51 -0.37
N GLY A 25 9.31 -4.52 -0.68
CA GLY A 25 9.20 -3.95 -2.02
C GLY A 25 10.50 -3.29 -2.48
N LEU A 26 11.19 -2.56 -1.60
CA LEU A 26 12.47 -1.91 -1.92
C LEU A 26 13.57 -2.93 -2.22
N ASN A 27 13.75 -3.94 -1.36
CA ASN A 27 14.73 -5.01 -1.58
C ASN A 27 14.43 -5.80 -2.87
N PHE A 28 13.15 -6.06 -3.14
CA PHE A 28 12.73 -6.74 -4.36
C PHE A 28 13.03 -5.91 -5.61
N ALA A 29 12.78 -4.60 -5.56
CA ALA A 29 13.05 -3.69 -6.66
C ALA A 29 14.54 -3.59 -7.00
N VAL A 30 15.42 -3.46 -5.98
CA VAL A 30 16.88 -3.46 -6.20
C VAL A 30 17.45 -4.81 -6.61
N SER A 31 16.67 -5.88 -6.48
CA SER A 31 17.00 -7.20 -7.06
C SER A 31 16.77 -7.25 -8.58
N GLY A 32 16.41 -6.12 -9.21
CA GLY A 32 16.28 -5.99 -10.67
C GLY A 32 14.89 -6.38 -11.22
N ILE A 33 13.86 -6.46 -10.36
CA ILE A 33 12.50 -6.84 -10.77
C ILE A 33 11.55 -5.66 -10.51
N PRO A 34 11.17 -4.88 -11.55
CA PRO A 34 10.49 -3.59 -11.35
C PRO A 34 8.98 -3.68 -11.12
N TYR A 35 8.36 -4.86 -11.33
CA TYR A 35 6.93 -5.09 -11.12
C TYR A 35 6.69 -5.95 -9.89
N TRP A 36 6.22 -5.30 -8.84
CA TRP A 36 5.91 -5.90 -7.54
C TRP A 36 4.62 -5.31 -6.97
N THR A 37 3.97 -6.07 -6.10
CA THR A 37 2.78 -5.63 -5.37
C THR A 37 2.61 -6.38 -4.05
N MET A 38 1.53 -6.09 -3.36
CA MET A 38 1.15 -6.69 -2.09
C MET A 38 -0.37 -6.79 -2.02
N ASP A 39 -0.86 -7.45 -0.98
CA ASP A 39 -2.28 -7.47 -0.65
C ASP A 39 -2.60 -6.23 0.19
N ILE A 40 -3.19 -5.19 -0.42
CA ILE A 40 -3.63 -4.02 0.34
C ILE A 40 -4.66 -4.45 1.39
N GLY A 41 -4.37 -4.11 2.65
CA GLY A 41 -5.12 -4.53 3.82
C GLY A 41 -4.59 -5.82 4.48
N GLY A 42 -3.75 -6.60 3.79
CA GLY A 42 -3.24 -7.90 4.23
C GLY A 42 -4.13 -9.08 3.82
N PHE A 43 -3.56 -10.27 3.67
CA PHE A 43 -4.29 -11.47 3.25
C PHE A 43 -5.04 -12.14 4.42
N CYS A 44 -4.27 -12.57 5.42
CA CYS A 44 -4.73 -13.32 6.60
C CYS A 44 -5.31 -12.37 7.65
N VAL A 45 -6.59 -12.53 7.99
CA VAL A 45 -7.31 -11.58 8.84
C VAL A 45 -7.40 -12.07 10.28
N GLU A 46 -7.06 -11.21 11.24
CA GLU A 46 -7.32 -11.50 12.66
C GLU A 46 -8.83 -11.62 12.93
N LYS A 47 -9.22 -12.62 13.75
CA LYS A 47 -10.65 -12.90 13.97
C LYS A 47 -11.44 -11.72 14.53
N ARG A 48 -10.79 -10.82 15.28
CA ARG A 48 -11.40 -9.61 15.82
C ARG A 48 -11.90 -8.65 14.72
N TYR A 49 -11.21 -8.56 13.58
CA TYR A 49 -11.67 -7.75 12.45
C TYR A 49 -12.87 -8.38 11.75
N GLU A 50 -12.86 -9.70 11.56
CA GLU A 50 -14.03 -10.41 11.04
C GLU A 50 -15.25 -10.22 11.95
N ASN A 51 -15.06 -10.32 13.27
CA ASN A 51 -16.12 -10.14 14.24
C ASN A 51 -16.62 -8.68 14.26
N GLY A 52 -15.71 -7.70 14.13
CA GLY A 52 -16.04 -6.28 13.99
C GLY A 52 -16.89 -5.99 12.75
N GLN A 53 -16.54 -6.56 11.60
CA GLN A 53 -17.37 -6.48 10.39
C GLN A 53 -18.75 -7.09 10.63
N ARG A 54 -18.83 -8.31 11.17
CA ARG A 54 -20.12 -8.99 11.42
C ARG A 54 -20.99 -8.22 12.41
N GLU A 55 -20.39 -7.57 13.40
CA GLU A 55 -21.11 -6.70 14.33
C GLU A 55 -21.66 -5.47 13.62
N PHE A 56 -20.85 -4.82 12.78
CA PHE A 56 -21.28 -3.68 11.97
C PHE A 56 -22.42 -4.07 11.01
N ASP A 57 -22.30 -5.21 10.31
CA ASP A 57 -23.34 -5.71 9.40
C ASP A 57 -24.68 -5.94 10.11
N ARG A 58 -24.64 -6.45 11.35
CA ARG A 58 -25.83 -6.74 12.16
C ARG A 58 -26.44 -5.50 12.79
N THR A 59 -25.64 -4.50 13.17
CA THR A 59 -26.08 -3.43 14.09
C THR A 59 -25.88 -2.02 13.56
N GLY A 60 -25.08 -1.83 12.50
CA GLY A 60 -24.62 -0.54 12.01
C GLY A 60 -23.64 0.18 12.95
N LYS A 61 -23.21 -0.44 14.05
CA LYS A 61 -22.32 0.18 15.05
C LYS A 61 -20.88 -0.23 14.83
N GLU A 62 -19.99 0.76 14.82
CA GLU A 62 -18.55 0.56 14.79
C GLU A 62 -18.03 0.25 16.20
N ASN A 63 -17.35 -0.88 16.36
CA ASN A 63 -16.58 -1.19 17.57
C ASN A 63 -15.09 -0.81 17.39
N ALA A 64 -14.29 -0.94 18.44
CA ALA A 64 -12.88 -0.53 18.42
C ALA A 64 -12.03 -1.28 17.37
N ASP A 65 -12.29 -2.59 17.17
CA ASP A 65 -11.58 -3.40 16.18
C ASP A 65 -11.93 -2.97 14.75
N TYR A 66 -13.20 -2.68 14.49
CA TYR A 66 -13.66 -2.25 13.17
C TYR A 66 -13.21 -0.81 12.84
N LYS A 67 -13.06 0.03 13.86
CA LYS A 67 -12.41 1.34 13.73
C LYS A 67 -10.94 1.20 13.29
N GLU A 68 -10.19 0.28 13.91
CA GLU A 68 -8.81 0.00 13.51
C GLU A 68 -8.75 -0.60 12.10
N TRP A 69 -9.64 -1.54 11.77
CA TRP A 69 -9.76 -2.12 10.41
C TRP A 69 -9.87 -1.04 9.33
N ARG A 70 -10.72 -0.04 9.55
CA ARG A 70 -10.89 1.09 8.63
C ARG A 70 -9.64 1.94 8.54
N GLU A 71 -8.97 2.23 9.66
CA GLU A 71 -7.73 3.03 9.66
C GLU A 71 -6.57 2.29 8.98
N LEU A 72 -6.38 1.00 9.30
CA LEU A 72 -5.37 0.14 8.68
C LEU A 72 -5.56 0.08 7.16
N ASN A 73 -6.78 -0.24 6.69
CA ASN A 73 -7.07 -0.26 5.26
C ASN A 73 -6.82 1.12 4.63
N THR A 74 -7.29 2.21 5.25
CA THR A 74 -7.05 3.56 4.73
C THR A 74 -5.55 3.82 4.51
N ARG A 75 -4.71 3.50 5.50
CA ARG A 75 -3.25 3.67 5.38
C ARG A 75 -2.63 2.75 4.34
N TRP A 76 -3.12 1.52 4.23
CA TRP A 76 -2.60 0.55 3.26
C TRP A 76 -2.98 0.91 1.83
N TYR A 77 -4.18 1.45 1.60
CA TYR A 77 -4.60 1.97 0.30
C TYR A 77 -3.78 3.19 -0.12
N GLN A 78 -3.47 4.09 0.83
CA GLN A 78 -2.57 5.22 0.60
C GLN A 78 -1.19 4.74 0.14
N PHE A 79 -0.61 3.77 0.83
CA PHE A 79 0.67 3.16 0.46
C PHE A 79 0.58 2.45 -0.92
N GLY A 80 -0.39 1.56 -1.10
CA GLY A 80 -0.52 0.76 -2.30
C GLY A 80 -0.75 1.57 -3.58
N ALA A 81 -1.33 2.77 -3.47
CA ALA A 81 -1.47 3.71 -4.59
C ALA A 81 -0.13 4.19 -5.16
N PHE A 82 0.98 3.97 -4.46
CA PHE A 82 2.34 4.27 -4.92
C PHE A 82 3.25 3.03 -4.95
N CYS A 83 2.67 1.84 -5.10
CA CYS A 83 3.40 0.64 -5.50
C CYS A 83 3.42 0.51 -7.04
N PRO A 84 4.30 -0.34 -7.63
CA PRO A 84 4.32 -0.58 -9.08
C PRO A 84 2.97 -1.06 -9.61
N LEU A 85 2.31 -2.00 -8.92
CA LEU A 85 0.92 -2.38 -9.17
C LEU A 85 0.05 -2.07 -7.95
N TYR A 86 -1.11 -1.47 -8.19
CA TYR A 86 -2.10 -1.09 -7.18
C TYR A 86 -3.21 -2.14 -7.13
N ARG A 87 -3.24 -2.97 -6.08
CA ARG A 87 -4.13 -4.14 -5.98
C ARG A 87 -4.60 -4.37 -4.54
N ALA A 88 -5.91 -4.50 -4.35
CA ALA A 88 -6.51 -4.95 -3.10
C ALA A 88 -6.94 -6.42 -3.19
N HIS A 89 -6.66 -7.19 -2.15
CA HIS A 89 -6.98 -8.61 -2.08
C HIS A 89 -6.88 -9.11 -0.63
N GLY A 90 -7.54 -10.22 -0.33
CA GLY A 90 -7.36 -10.98 0.91
C GLY A 90 -8.62 -11.74 1.32
N GLN A 91 -8.56 -12.38 2.48
CA GLN A 91 -9.70 -13.10 3.06
C GLN A 91 -10.76 -12.14 3.59
N PHE A 92 -11.93 -12.66 3.96
CA PHE A 92 -13.01 -11.88 4.59
C PHE A 92 -12.47 -11.06 5.79
N PRO A 93 -12.88 -9.78 5.98
CA PRO A 93 -13.92 -9.02 5.28
C PRO A 93 -13.70 -8.72 3.80
N TYR A 94 -14.77 -8.37 3.08
CA TYR A 94 -14.67 -7.90 1.68
C TYR A 94 -13.85 -6.61 1.58
N ARG A 95 -13.16 -6.42 0.46
CA ARG A 95 -12.09 -5.40 0.34
C ARG A 95 -12.47 -4.21 -0.52
N GLU A 96 -13.62 -4.23 -1.17
CA GLU A 96 -14.08 -3.08 -1.93
C GLU A 96 -14.30 -1.89 -0.99
N VAL A 97 -14.02 -0.67 -1.46
CA VAL A 97 -14.01 0.52 -0.59
C VAL A 97 -15.35 0.74 0.13
N TRP A 98 -16.47 0.45 -0.52
CA TRP A 98 -17.81 0.54 0.06
C TRP A 98 -18.11 -0.53 1.11
N ASN A 99 -17.39 -1.66 1.09
CA ASN A 99 -17.48 -2.69 2.11
C ASN A 99 -16.66 -2.33 3.35
N ILE A 100 -15.54 -1.61 3.19
CA ILE A 100 -14.69 -1.13 4.30
C ILE A 100 -15.38 0.03 5.04
N ALA A 101 -15.93 1.00 4.31
CA ALA A 101 -16.59 2.16 4.90
C ALA A 101 -17.69 2.70 3.97
N PRO A 102 -18.79 3.24 4.52
CA PRO A 102 -19.83 3.83 3.70
C PRO A 102 -19.37 5.14 3.05
N GLU A 103 -20.05 5.53 1.98
CA GLU A 103 -19.84 6.83 1.34
C GLU A 103 -19.95 7.98 2.35
N GLY A 104 -19.05 8.96 2.24
CA GLY A 104 -18.94 10.08 3.17
C GLY A 104 -18.05 9.81 4.40
N HIS A 105 -17.79 8.55 4.76
CA HIS A 105 -16.84 8.22 5.82
C HIS A 105 -15.40 8.65 5.43
N PRO A 106 -14.57 9.15 6.36
CA PRO A 106 -13.20 9.58 6.02
C PRO A 106 -12.35 8.51 5.32
N ALA A 107 -12.45 7.26 5.75
CA ALA A 107 -11.78 6.12 5.10
C ALA A 107 -12.20 5.96 3.63
N TYR A 108 -13.52 5.98 3.35
CA TYR A 108 -14.06 5.88 1.99
C TYR A 108 -13.53 7.02 1.12
N ASN A 109 -13.66 8.26 1.59
CA ASN A 109 -13.25 9.44 0.84
C ASN A 109 -11.75 9.42 0.55
N SER A 110 -10.91 9.01 1.51
CA SER A 110 -9.46 8.87 1.32
C SER A 110 -9.13 7.79 0.28
N ILE A 111 -9.69 6.59 0.41
CA ILE A 111 -9.41 5.48 -0.52
C ILE A 111 -9.85 5.86 -1.95
N VAL A 112 -11.02 6.46 -2.11
CA VAL A 112 -11.51 6.96 -3.40
C VAL A 112 -10.60 8.08 -3.94
N TYR A 113 -10.14 8.99 -3.09
CA TYR A 113 -9.20 10.04 -3.49
C TYR A 113 -7.91 9.46 -4.07
N TYR A 114 -7.24 8.55 -3.36
CA TYR A 114 -5.99 7.96 -3.83
C TYR A 114 -6.19 7.08 -5.07
N THR A 115 -7.34 6.41 -5.16
CA THR A 115 -7.73 5.68 -6.38
C THR A 115 -7.85 6.63 -7.57
N LYS A 116 -8.58 7.75 -7.44
CA LYS A 116 -8.69 8.77 -8.49
C LYS A 116 -7.33 9.40 -8.83
N LEU A 117 -6.51 9.69 -7.81
CA LEU A 117 -5.16 10.22 -7.98
C LEU A 117 -4.29 9.28 -8.83
N ARG A 118 -4.35 7.97 -8.59
CA ARG A 118 -3.64 6.97 -9.41
C ARG A 118 -3.99 7.10 -10.89
N TYR A 119 -5.27 7.33 -11.23
CA TYR A 119 -5.69 7.55 -12.61
C TYR A 119 -5.29 8.93 -13.14
N ASN A 120 -5.34 9.98 -12.33
CA ASN A 120 -4.84 11.30 -12.73
C ASN A 120 -3.33 11.27 -13.02
N LEU A 121 -2.59 10.43 -12.31
CA LEU A 121 -1.16 10.17 -12.53
C LEU A 121 -0.89 9.13 -13.62
N MET A 122 -1.90 8.61 -14.33
CA MET A 122 -1.69 7.55 -15.32
C MET A 122 -0.69 7.91 -16.43
N PRO A 123 -0.65 9.14 -16.99
CA PRO A 123 0.39 9.52 -17.94
C PRO A 123 1.80 9.33 -17.36
N TYR A 124 2.01 9.79 -16.12
CA TYR A 124 3.27 9.63 -15.40
C TYR A 124 3.59 8.15 -15.13
N ILE A 125 2.65 7.39 -14.56
CA ILE A 125 2.84 5.98 -14.20
C ILE A 125 3.12 5.12 -15.44
N TYR A 126 2.41 5.36 -16.54
CA TYR A 126 2.59 4.58 -17.76
C TYR A 126 3.89 4.96 -18.49
N SER A 127 4.37 6.20 -18.35
CA SER A 127 5.74 6.54 -18.75
C SER A 127 6.77 5.73 -17.96
N LEU A 128 6.61 5.58 -16.64
CA LEU A 128 7.51 4.73 -15.84
C LEU A 128 7.48 3.27 -16.31
N ALA A 129 6.30 2.74 -16.64
CA ALA A 129 6.16 1.40 -17.20
C ALA A 129 6.93 1.25 -18.52
N GLY A 130 6.85 2.24 -19.42
CA GLY A 130 7.67 2.29 -20.64
C GLY A 130 9.18 2.31 -20.33
N MET A 131 9.61 3.12 -19.36
CA MET A 131 11.01 3.20 -18.94
C MET A 131 11.55 1.87 -18.39
N THR A 132 10.71 1.02 -17.77
CA THR A 132 11.15 -0.33 -17.34
C THR A 132 11.62 -1.21 -18.50
N HIS A 133 11.17 -0.93 -19.72
CA HIS A 133 11.55 -1.66 -20.92
C HIS A 133 12.62 -0.92 -21.74
N PHE A 134 12.43 0.38 -21.97
CA PHE A 134 13.31 1.16 -22.84
C PHE A 134 14.58 1.68 -22.15
N ASN A 135 14.61 1.72 -20.81
CA ASN A 135 15.70 2.30 -20.03
C ASN A 135 16.10 1.43 -18.82
N ASP A 136 15.68 0.15 -18.79
CA ASP A 136 15.91 -0.77 -17.66
C ASP A 136 15.57 -0.16 -16.29
N TYR A 137 14.52 0.67 -16.26
CA TYR A 137 14.20 1.51 -15.10
C TYR A 137 13.50 0.75 -13.97
N THR A 138 13.59 1.30 -12.76
CA THR A 138 12.96 0.77 -11.54
C THR A 138 11.90 1.76 -11.03
N ILE A 139 10.69 1.29 -10.74
CA ILE A 139 9.54 2.16 -10.37
C ILE A 139 9.58 2.57 -8.89
N MET A 140 9.62 1.60 -7.98
CA MET A 140 9.66 1.80 -6.52
C MET A 140 11.12 1.69 -6.07
N ARG A 141 11.72 2.79 -5.62
CA ARG A 141 13.18 2.93 -5.50
C ARG A 141 13.56 3.33 -4.07
N PRO A 142 14.44 2.60 -3.38
CA PRO A 142 14.99 3.11 -2.13
C PRO A 142 15.78 4.39 -2.39
N LEU A 143 15.79 5.29 -1.40
CA LEU A 143 16.39 6.62 -1.52
C LEU A 143 17.85 6.57 -1.99
N VAL A 144 18.60 5.54 -1.60
CA VAL A 144 19.99 5.33 -2.00
C VAL A 144 20.19 5.26 -3.52
N MET A 145 19.17 4.93 -4.32
CA MET A 145 19.29 4.91 -5.78
C MET A 145 19.37 6.31 -6.39
N ASP A 146 18.74 7.32 -5.76
CA ASP A 146 18.63 8.68 -6.29
C ASP A 146 19.50 9.68 -5.50
N PHE A 147 19.83 9.35 -4.26
CA PHE A 147 20.57 10.20 -3.33
C PHE A 147 21.84 9.51 -2.80
N THR A 148 22.58 8.81 -3.68
CA THR A 148 23.78 8.02 -3.34
C THR A 148 24.86 8.80 -2.56
N ALA A 149 24.97 10.11 -2.79
CA ALA A 149 25.94 10.97 -2.11
C ALA A 149 25.56 11.29 -0.65
N ASP A 150 24.28 11.16 -0.29
CA ASP A 150 23.81 11.39 1.08
C ASP A 150 23.79 10.08 1.87
N THR A 151 24.80 9.85 2.70
CA THR A 151 24.92 8.63 3.49
C THR A 151 23.82 8.46 4.55
N ASN A 152 23.04 9.51 4.87
CA ASN A 152 21.94 9.40 5.82
C ASN A 152 20.80 8.52 5.28
N VAL A 153 20.68 8.38 3.97
CA VAL A 153 19.59 7.61 3.35
C VAL A 153 19.86 6.11 3.31
N ASN A 154 21.08 5.67 3.64
CA ASN A 154 21.52 4.28 3.51
C ASN A 154 20.64 3.27 4.25
N ASN A 155 20.09 3.68 5.39
CA ASN A 155 19.30 2.81 6.27
C ASN A 155 17.81 3.21 6.34
N ILE A 156 17.36 4.15 5.49
CA ILE A 156 15.94 4.51 5.41
C ILE A 156 15.20 3.43 4.62
N GLY A 157 14.47 2.59 5.34
CA GLY A 157 13.71 1.46 4.78
C GLY A 157 12.20 1.65 4.79
N ASP A 158 11.72 2.82 5.20
CA ASP A 158 10.30 3.14 5.39
C ASP A 158 9.85 4.41 4.65
N GLU A 159 10.71 4.90 3.76
CA GLU A 159 10.45 5.95 2.76
C GLU A 159 11.11 5.55 1.44
N TYR A 160 10.54 6.02 0.33
CA TYR A 160 11.04 5.65 -0.99
C TYR A 160 10.62 6.62 -2.07
N MET A 161 11.33 6.56 -3.19
CA MET A 161 10.98 7.28 -4.40
C MET A 161 10.04 6.44 -5.27
N PHE A 162 8.85 6.95 -5.56
CA PHE A 162 8.01 6.50 -6.67
C PHE A 162 8.38 7.35 -7.90
N ALA A 163 9.56 7.04 -8.46
CA ALA A 163 10.31 7.89 -9.37
C ALA A 163 10.50 9.32 -8.81
N GLY A 164 9.90 10.37 -9.38
CA GLY A 164 10.00 11.75 -8.90
C GLY A 164 9.18 12.12 -7.66
N LEU A 165 8.49 11.18 -7.00
CA LEU A 165 7.68 11.43 -5.81
C LEU A 165 8.25 10.72 -4.58
N LEU A 166 8.53 11.46 -3.50
CA LEU A 166 8.87 10.86 -2.21
C LEU A 166 7.60 10.36 -1.51
N VAL A 167 7.61 9.11 -1.07
CA VAL A 167 6.48 8.45 -0.40
C VAL A 167 6.92 7.97 0.98
N ALA A 168 6.18 8.37 2.02
CA ALA A 168 6.42 8.01 3.42
C ALA A 168 5.13 7.46 4.07
N PRO A 169 4.83 6.15 3.93
CA PRO A 169 3.59 5.57 4.43
C PRO A 169 3.41 5.67 5.96
N VAL A 170 2.25 6.08 6.47
CA VAL A 170 1.98 6.02 7.92
C VAL A 170 1.67 4.57 8.32
N TYR A 171 2.48 3.96 9.18
CA TYR A 171 2.39 2.54 9.55
C TYR A 171 2.12 2.26 11.03
N GLU A 172 1.65 3.26 11.79
CA GLU A 172 1.27 3.10 13.18
C GLU A 172 -0.20 3.50 13.39
N TYR A 173 -0.96 2.67 14.12
CA TYR A 173 -2.36 2.96 14.44
C TYR A 173 -2.49 4.24 15.27
N GLY A 174 -3.39 5.14 14.87
CA GLY A 174 -3.64 6.38 15.58
C GLY A 174 -2.65 7.50 15.26
N ALA A 175 -1.55 7.22 14.57
CA ALA A 175 -0.58 8.24 14.20
C ALA A 175 -1.18 9.30 13.27
N ARG A 176 -0.84 10.56 13.53
CA ARG A 176 -1.28 11.74 12.76
C ARG A 176 -0.12 12.56 12.19
N GLN A 177 1.10 12.15 12.48
CA GLN A 177 2.36 12.68 11.98
C GLN A 177 3.38 11.54 11.94
N ARG A 178 4.39 11.67 11.09
CA ARG A 178 5.60 10.86 11.09
C ARG A 178 6.74 11.67 10.48
#